data_AF-N6Z975-F1
#
_entry.id   AF-N6Z975-F1
#
_cell.length_a   1.000
_cell.length_b   1.000
_cell.length_c   1.000
_cell.angle_alpha   90.00
_cell.angle_beta   90.00
_cell.angle_gamma   90.00
#
_symmetry.space_group_name_H-M   'P 1'
#
loop_
_entity.id
_entity.type
_entity.pdbx_description
1 polymer ?
#
loop_
_entity_poly.entity_id
_entity_poly.type
_entity_poly.pdbx_seq_one_letter_code
_entity_poly.pdbx_strand_id
1 'polypeptide(L)'
;RLVEGWIAGLGEPLPVAARSALALVGGGKPAEAYEGSEHRHGEVEEASLARCYPDYATLTADGRFEHLARELYAPLLDWIDGHVEAVPHPAPAPLEPAR
;
A
#
# COMPACT_ATOMS: atom_id res chain seq x y z
N ARG A 1 -3.29 -11.51 14.52
CA ARG A 1 -2.47 -10.75 13.54
C ARG A 1 -3.01 -9.34 13.33
N LEU A 2 -4.16 -9.12 12.67
CA LEU A 2 -4.67 -7.74 12.43
C LEU A 2 -4.98 -6.96 13.73
N VAL A 3 -5.69 -7.60 14.67
CA VAL A 3 -6.00 -6.99 15.98
C VAL A 3 -4.72 -6.75 16.80
N GLU A 4 -3.75 -7.65 16.72
CA GLU A 4 -2.46 -7.50 17.42
C GLU A 4 -1.66 -6.31 16.85
N GLY A 5 -1.61 -6.17 15.52
CA GLY A 5 -0.99 -5.02 14.86
C GLY A 5 -1.70 -3.71 15.21
N TRP A 6 -3.03 -3.71 15.28
CA TRP A 6 -3.78 -2.55 15.75
C TRP A 6 -3.43 -2.16 17.19
N ILE A 7 -3.40 -3.14 18.11
CA ILE A 7 -3.02 -2.91 19.51
C ILE A 7 -1.59 -2.36 19.60
N ALA A 8 -0.63 -2.93 18.85
CA ALA A 8 0.75 -2.45 18.83
C ALA A 8 0.84 -0.99 18.33
N GLY A 9 0.06 -0.63 17.30
CA GLY A 9 -0.02 0.74 16.78
C GLY A 9 -0.63 1.78 17.73
N LEU A 10 -1.28 1.34 18.81
CA LEU A 10 -1.72 2.25 19.89
C LEU A 10 -0.56 2.64 20.83
N GLY A 11 0.49 1.82 20.92
CA GLY A 11 1.63 2.04 21.79
C GLY A 11 2.78 2.84 21.16
N GLU A 12 2.97 2.68 19.84
CA GLU A 12 3.99 3.37 19.07
C GLU A 12 3.57 3.51 17.59
N PRO A 13 4.13 4.46 16.83
CA PRO A 13 3.96 4.48 15.39
C PRO A 13 4.56 3.20 14.80
N LEU A 14 3.77 2.34 14.15
CA LEU A 14 4.31 1.17 13.47
C LEU A 14 4.93 1.57 12.12
N PRO A 15 6.06 0.96 11.71
CA PRO A 15 6.70 1.21 10.43
C PRO A 15 5.94 0.48 9.32
N VAL A 16 4.75 0.96 8.99
CA VAL A 16 3.91 0.39 7.93
C VAL A 16 3.26 1.47 7.09
N ALA A 17 3.44 1.34 5.78
CA ALA A 17 2.85 2.20 4.76
C ALA A 17 2.18 1.26 3.75
N ALA A 18 0.88 1.44 3.50
CA ALA A 18 0.04 0.43 2.87
C ALA A 18 0.38 0.21 1.39
N ARG A 19 0.60 1.29 0.63
CA ARG A 19 0.99 1.21 -0.78
C ARG A 19 2.35 0.56 -0.93
N SER A 20 3.31 0.96 -0.09
CA SER A 20 4.65 0.36 -0.08
C SER A 20 4.63 -1.09 0.36
N ALA A 21 3.82 -1.45 1.36
CA ALA A 21 3.67 -2.82 1.83
C ALA A 21 3.10 -3.72 0.72
N LEU A 22 2.04 -3.30 0.05
CA LEU A 22 1.46 -4.02 -1.09
C LEU A 22 2.46 -4.14 -2.26
N ALA A 23 3.22 -3.08 -2.54
CA ALA A 23 4.29 -3.14 -3.53
C ALA A 23 5.38 -4.15 -3.12
N LEU A 24 5.76 -4.23 -1.85
CA LEU A 24 6.72 -5.22 -1.37
C LEU A 24 6.20 -6.65 -1.53
N VAL A 25 5.01 -6.95 -0.99
CA VAL A 25 4.47 -8.32 -1.01
C VAL A 25 4.03 -8.77 -2.40
N GLY A 26 3.69 -7.83 -3.29
CA GLY A 26 3.37 -8.09 -4.70
C GLY A 26 4.58 -8.13 -5.63
N GLY A 27 5.82 -8.08 -5.11
CA GLY A 27 7.04 -8.16 -5.93
C GLY A 27 7.34 -6.92 -6.79
N GLY A 28 6.76 -5.77 -6.42
CA GLY A 28 6.99 -4.47 -7.05
C GLY A 28 8.15 -3.68 -6.43
N LYS A 29 8.02 -2.36 -6.41
CA LYS A 29 9.06 -1.41 -5.99
C LYS A 29 8.62 -0.58 -4.77
N PRO A 30 8.81 -1.08 -3.54
CA PRO A 30 8.29 -0.43 -2.34
C PRO A 30 8.92 0.93 -2.03
N ALA A 31 10.20 1.14 -2.35
CA ALA A 31 10.87 2.43 -2.21
C ALA A 31 10.26 3.50 -3.13
N GLU A 32 10.06 3.19 -4.42
CA GLU A 32 9.39 4.11 -5.36
C GLU A 32 7.92 4.36 -4.96
N ALA A 33 7.24 3.36 -4.36
CA ALA A 33 5.89 3.56 -3.82
C ALA A 33 5.88 4.50 -2.61
N TYR A 34 6.94 4.48 -1.79
CA TYR A 34 7.06 5.28 -0.58
C TYR A 34 7.50 6.71 -0.87
N GLU A 35 8.59 6.87 -1.62
CA GLU A 35 9.23 8.17 -1.88
C GLU A 35 8.66 8.85 -3.13
N GLY A 36 7.94 8.09 -3.96
CA GLY A 36 7.41 8.57 -5.22
C GLY A 36 8.36 8.32 -6.40
N SER A 37 7.90 8.75 -7.56
CA SER A 37 8.66 8.76 -8.80
C SER A 37 8.31 10.03 -9.58
N GLU A 38 8.96 10.23 -10.74
CA GLU A 38 8.67 11.37 -11.62
C GLU A 38 7.17 11.54 -11.95
N HIS A 39 6.41 10.43 -12.00
CA HIS A 39 5.01 10.42 -12.42
C HIS A 39 4.03 10.09 -11.29
N ARG A 40 4.49 9.95 -10.05
CA ARG A 40 3.65 9.50 -8.94
C ARG A 40 4.12 10.05 -7.59
N HIS A 41 3.16 10.59 -6.85
CA HIS A 41 3.34 11.01 -5.47
C HIS A 41 3.66 9.85 -4.52
N GLY A 42 4.64 10.07 -3.65
CA GLY A 42 5.05 9.12 -2.63
C GLY A 42 3.97 8.92 -1.56
N GLU A 43 4.03 7.78 -0.86
CA GLU A 43 3.27 7.56 0.36
C GLU A 43 3.77 8.41 1.54
N VAL A 44 5.05 8.77 1.53
CA VAL A 44 5.66 9.66 2.52
C VAL A 44 5.04 11.07 2.55
N GLU A 45 4.34 11.49 1.50
CA GLU A 45 3.66 12.80 1.48
C GLU A 45 2.54 12.91 2.52
N GLU A 46 2.04 11.79 3.06
CA GLU A 46 1.15 11.80 4.21
C GLU A 46 1.88 12.33 5.45
N ALA A 47 1.38 13.42 6.03
CA ALA A 47 2.05 14.11 7.13
C ALA A 47 2.32 13.24 8.37
N SER A 48 1.46 12.24 8.62
CA SER A 48 1.66 11.26 9.68
C SER A 48 2.88 10.37 9.43
N LEU A 49 3.07 9.92 8.18
CA LEU A 49 4.20 9.11 7.76
C LEU A 49 5.48 9.95 7.72
N ALA A 50 5.48 11.11 7.06
CA ALA A 50 6.64 12.00 7.01
C ALA A 50 7.22 12.32 8.40
N ARG A 51 6.35 12.49 9.40
CA ARG A 51 6.77 12.82 10.77
C ARG A 51 7.46 11.66 11.50
N CYS A 52 7.04 10.42 11.24
CA CYS A 52 7.57 9.24 11.95
C CYS A 52 8.64 8.51 11.15
N TYR A 53 8.55 8.56 9.82
CA TYR A 53 9.33 7.81 8.85
C TYR A 53 9.63 8.73 7.64
N PRO A 54 10.60 9.65 7.73
CA PRO A 54 10.80 10.70 6.73
C PRO A 54 11.27 10.20 5.36
N ASP A 55 11.79 8.98 5.27
CA ASP A 55 12.26 8.34 4.04
C ASP A 55 12.11 6.81 4.12
N TYR A 56 12.29 6.13 2.99
CA TYR A 56 12.13 4.67 2.93
C TYR A 56 13.20 3.95 3.76
N ALA A 57 14.39 4.53 3.88
CA ALA A 57 15.46 4.00 4.71
C ALA A 57 15.06 3.97 6.20
N THR A 58 14.41 5.02 6.69
CA THR A 58 13.93 5.09 8.08
C THR A 58 12.76 4.14 8.30
N LEU A 59 11.86 4.01 7.32
CA LEU A 59 10.75 3.05 7.38
C LEU A 59 11.23 1.61 7.54
N THR A 60 12.36 1.26 6.91
CA THR A 60 12.89 -0.12 6.86
C THR A 60 14.05 -0.38 7.83
N ALA A 61 14.47 0.63 8.59
CA ALA A 61 15.72 0.61 9.36
C ALA A 61 15.84 -0.57 10.34
N ASP A 62 14.72 -0.99 10.93
CA ASP A 62 14.69 -2.07 11.93
C ASP A 62 14.13 -3.40 11.39
N GLY A 63 13.83 -3.49 10.09
CA GLY A 63 13.29 -4.69 9.44
C GLY A 63 11.84 -5.04 9.82
N ARG A 64 11.17 -4.25 10.67
CA ARG A 64 9.78 -4.50 11.05
C ARG A 64 8.82 -4.23 9.90
N PHE A 65 9.15 -3.30 9.01
CA PHE A 65 8.32 -3.01 7.83
C PHE A 65 8.09 -4.27 6.98
N GLU A 66 9.14 -5.02 6.65
CA GLU A 66 9.04 -6.20 5.81
C GLU A 66 8.28 -7.34 6.50
N HIS A 67 8.37 -7.41 7.82
CA HIS A 67 7.60 -8.36 8.61
C HIS A 67 6.12 -7.98 8.63
N LEU A 68 5.81 -6.74 8.99
CA LEU A 68 4.44 -6.21 9.06
C LEU A 68 3.75 -6.22 7.69
N ALA A 69 4.47 -5.90 6.62
CA ALA A 69 3.95 -5.96 5.26
C ALA A 69 3.47 -7.37 4.90
N ARG A 70 4.30 -8.39 5.18
CA ARG A 70 3.93 -9.79 4.94
C ARG A 70 2.78 -10.24 5.84
N GLU A 71 2.83 -9.93 7.13
CA GLU A 71 1.81 -10.35 8.09
C GLU A 71 0.44 -9.72 7.81
N LEU A 72 0.40 -8.45 7.41
CA LEU A 72 -0.84 -7.68 7.29
C LEU A 72 -1.39 -7.63 5.87
N TYR A 73 -0.54 -7.67 4.83
CA TYR A 73 -0.96 -7.44 3.45
C TYR A 73 -0.80 -8.63 2.51
N ALA A 74 0.10 -9.60 2.77
CA ALA A 74 0.17 -10.80 1.92
C ALA A 74 -1.16 -11.59 1.90
N PRO A 75 -1.88 -11.78 3.04
CA PRO A 75 -3.17 -12.49 3.02
C PRO A 75 -4.24 -11.81 2.15
N LEU A 76 -4.14 -10.49 1.97
CA LEU A 76 -5.04 -9.75 1.08
C LEU A 76 -4.77 -10.09 -0.39
N LEU A 77 -3.49 -10.16 -0.79
CA LEU A 77 -3.12 -10.57 -2.16
C LEU A 77 -3.51 -12.03 -2.42
N ASP A 78 -3.28 -12.92 -1.46
CA ASP A 78 -3.68 -14.33 -1.58
C ASP A 78 -5.21 -14.46 -1.77
N TRP A 79 -5.98 -13.65 -1.04
CA TRP A 79 -7.44 -13.63 -1.20
C TRP A 79 -7.87 -13.07 -2.56
N ILE A 80 -7.21 -12.01 -3.04
CA ILE A 80 -7.50 -11.45 -4.38
C ILE A 80 -7.25 -12.50 -5.46
N ASP A 81 -6.12 -13.20 -5.41
CA ASP A 81 -5.74 -14.22 -6.39
C ASP A 81 -6.71 -15.42 -6.39
N GLY A 82 -7.16 -15.85 -5.21
CA GLY A 82 -8.03 -17.02 -5.07
C GLY A 82 -9.53 -16.76 -5.20
N HIS A 83 -9.99 -15.53 -4.99
CA HIS A 83 -11.42 -15.25 -4.76
C HIS A 83 -12.00 -14.02 -5.45
N VAL A 84 -11.19 -13.24 -6.18
CA VAL A 84 -11.67 -12.01 -6.84
C VAL A 84 -11.58 -12.15 -8.35
N GLU A 85 -12.69 -11.84 -9.03
CA GLU A 85 -12.74 -11.69 -10.48
C GLU A 85 -13.05 -10.23 -10.83
N ALA A 86 -12.21 -9.62 -11.67
CA ALA A 86 -12.42 -8.26 -12.16
C ALA A 86 -13.20 -8.29 -13.48
N VAL A 87 -14.40 -7.72 -13.49
CA VAL A 87 -15.23 -7.60 -14.71
C VAL A 87 -15.14 -6.17 -15.26
N PRO A 88 -14.64 -5.96 -16.48
CA PRO A 88 -14.58 -4.64 -17.09
C PRO A 88 -15.99 -4.04 -17.26
N HIS A 89 -16.15 -2.76 -16.90
CA HIS A 89 -17.37 -2.04 -17.22
C HIS A 89 -17.46 -1.86 -18.74
N PRO A 90 -18.62 -2.10 -19.38
CA PRO A 90 -18.77 -1.90 -20.82
C PRO A 90 -18.49 -0.44 -21.19
N ALA A 91 -17.92 -0.22 -22.38
CA ALA A 91 -17.74 1.13 -22.90
C ALA A 91 -19.11 1.85 -22.96
N PRO A 92 -19.16 3.17 -22.69
CA PRO A 92 -20.40 3.92 -22.80
C PRO A 92 -20.96 3.80 -24.22
N ALA A 93 -22.29 3.68 -24.35
CA ALA A 93 -22.94 3.70 -25.65
C ALA A 93 -22.63 5.02 -26.38
N PRO A 94 -22.48 5.03 -27.71
CA PRO A 94 -22.30 6.27 -28.47
C PRO A 94 -23.43 7.24 -28.16
N LEU A 95 -23.09 8.51 -27.91
CA LEU A 95 -24.09 9.57 -27.80
C LEU A 95 -24.86 9.67 -29.12
N GLU A 96 -26.19 9.53 -29.09
CA GLU A 96 -27.00 9.79 -30.27
C GLU A 96 -26.81 11.25 -30.72
N PRO A 97 -26.68 11.51 -32.04
CA PRO A 97 -26.55 12.86 -32.53
C PRO A 97 -27.80 13.68 -32.17
N ALA A 98 -27.58 14.89 -31.65
CA ALA A 98 -28.66 15.83 -31.38
C ALA A 98 -29.45 16.10 -32.66
N ARG A 99 -30.79 15.96 -32.57
CA ARG A 99 -31.74 16.14 -33.67
C ARG A 99 -31.95 17.61 -34.01
#